data_AF-A0A7W8NN37-F1
#
_entry.id   AF-A0A7W8NN37-F1
#
_cell.length_a   1.000
_cell.length_b   1.000
_cell.length_c   1.000
_cell.angle_alpha   90.00
_cell.angle_beta   90.00
_cell.angle_gamma   90.00
#
_symmetry.space_group_name_H-M   'P 1'
#
loop_
_entity.id
_entity.type
_entity.pdbx_description
1 polymer ?
#
loop_
_entity_poly.entity_id
_entity_poly.type
_entity_poly.pdbx_seq_one_letter_code
_entity_poly.pdbx_strand_id
1 'polypeptide(L)'
;MREFNAVVAHFGGAALTGRLQALEGGRGLMRIALDPVGGDAALQEGAEGVLEMHDGARFRVSVQEKLADAGEWRVKLIGRA
;
A
#
# COMPACT_ATOMS: atom_id res chain seq x y z
N MET A 1 9.28 17.44 -10.29
CA MET A 1 8.93 17.38 -8.86
C MET A 1 8.81 15.93 -8.47
N ARG A 2 9.53 15.44 -7.46
CA ARG A 2 9.25 14.10 -6.91
C ARG A 2 7.87 14.16 -6.25
N GLU A 3 6.97 13.28 -6.65
CA GLU A 3 5.67 13.14 -5.99
C GLU A 3 5.92 12.55 -4.59
N PHE A 4 5.81 13.38 -3.54
CA PHE A 4 6.09 13.01 -2.14
C PHE A 4 5.19 11.88 -1.59
N ASN A 5 4.16 11.50 -2.34
CA ASN A 5 3.23 10.44 -1.99
C ASN A 5 3.42 9.17 -2.83
N ALA A 6 4.45 9.08 -3.68
CA ALA A 6 4.75 7.86 -4.41
C ALA A 6 5.17 6.72 -3.48
N VAL A 7 4.65 5.52 -3.74
CA VAL A 7 4.97 4.30 -2.99
C VAL A 7 5.16 3.11 -3.94
N VAL A 8 5.92 2.12 -3.48
CA VAL A 8 6.00 0.79 -4.10
C VAL A 8 5.52 -0.24 -3.08
N ALA A 9 4.46 -0.95 -3.42
CA ALA A 9 3.85 -1.97 -2.61
C ALA A 9 4.36 -3.36 -3.03
N HIS A 10 5.05 -4.03 -2.11
CA HIS A 10 5.59 -5.37 -2.31
C HIS A 10 4.68 -6.41 -1.64
N PHE A 11 3.90 -7.15 -2.43
CA PHE A 11 2.96 -8.18 -1.97
C PHE A 11 3.13 -9.46 -2.79
N GLY A 12 3.23 -10.62 -2.13
CA GLY A 12 3.26 -11.92 -2.81
C GLY A 12 4.35 -12.08 -3.89
N GLY A 13 5.46 -11.35 -3.77
CA GLY A 13 6.54 -11.32 -4.78
C GLY A 13 6.31 -10.35 -5.95
N ALA A 14 5.15 -9.69 -6.02
CA ALA A 14 4.89 -8.60 -6.95
C ALA A 14 5.26 -7.25 -6.34
N ALA A 15 5.73 -6.33 -7.17
CA ALA A 15 5.95 -4.93 -6.84
C ALA A 15 4.97 -4.08 -7.63
N LEU A 16 4.09 -3.38 -6.94
CA LEU A 16 3.03 -2.56 -7.51
C LEU A 16 3.33 -1.09 -7.20
N THR A 17 3.42 -0.26 -8.23
CA THR A 17 3.58 1.19 -8.05
C THR A 17 2.27 1.82 -7.66
N GLY A 18 2.33 2.92 -6.93
CA GLY A 18 1.13 3.63 -6.55
C GLY A 18 1.39 4.88 -5.73
N ARG A 19 0.34 5.33 -5.05
CA ARG A 19 0.33 6.56 -4.27
C ARG A 19 -0.33 6.36 -2.91
N LEU A 20 0.24 6.97 -1.88
CA LEU A 20 -0.44 7.19 -0.61
C LEU A 20 -1.47 8.32 -0.77
N GLN A 21 -2.75 7.99 -0.63
CA GLN A 21 -3.86 8.92 -0.79
C GLN A 21 -4.22 9.63 0.51
N ALA A 22 -4.22 8.89 1.63
CA ALA A 22 -4.58 9.44 2.93
C ALA A 22 -3.98 8.64 4.08
N LEU A 23 -3.75 9.34 5.19
CA LEU A 23 -3.55 8.74 6.51
C LEU A 23 -4.90 8.77 7.23
N GLU A 24 -5.47 7.60 7.50
CA GLU A 24 -6.82 7.47 8.05
C GLU A 24 -6.74 7.33 9.59
N GLY A 25 -6.49 8.45 10.27
CA GLY A 25 -6.63 8.57 11.72
C GLY A 25 -5.65 7.76 12.59
N GLY A 26 -5.88 7.78 13.91
CA GLY A 26 -4.92 7.44 14.98
C GLY A 26 -4.62 5.95 15.22
N ARG A 27 -4.76 5.07 14.23
CA ARG A 27 -4.47 3.61 14.38
C ARG A 27 -3.56 3.05 13.28
N GLY A 28 -2.85 3.92 12.57
CA GLY A 28 -1.93 3.52 11.52
C GLY A 28 -2.64 2.97 10.27
N LEU A 29 -3.89 3.36 10.03
CA LEU A 29 -4.58 3.04 8.78
C LEU A 29 -4.16 4.03 7.70
N MET A 30 -4.01 3.52 6.49
CA MET A 30 -3.56 4.27 5.33
C MET A 30 -4.36 3.84 4.12
N ARG A 31 -4.70 4.81 3.27
CA ARG A 31 -5.31 4.56 1.98
C ARG A 31 -4.26 4.68 0.89
N ILE A 32 -4.10 3.64 0.10
CA ILE A 32 -3.18 3.61 -1.04
C ILE A 32 -3.95 3.33 -2.33
N ALA A 33 -3.54 3.96 -3.41
CA ALA A 33 -3.99 3.64 -4.77
C ALA A 33 -2.83 2.97 -5.50
N LEU A 34 -3.03 1.75 -5.99
CA LEU A 34 -2.01 0.97 -6.69
C LEU A 34 -2.39 0.80 -8.16
N ASP A 35 -1.39 0.89 -9.03
CA ASP A 35 -1.57 0.68 -10.46
C ASP A 35 -1.83 -0.82 -10.70
N PRO A 36 -2.92 -1.20 -11.40
CA PRO A 36 -3.34 -2.59 -11.55
C PRO A 36 -2.48 -3.41 -12.52
N VAL A 37 -1.31 -2.89 -12.93
CA VAL A 37 -0.46 -3.53 -13.93
C VAL A 37 0.23 -4.76 -13.34
N GLY A 38 -0.45 -5.90 -13.41
CA GLY A 38 0.17 -7.23 -13.38
C GLY A 38 0.10 -8.02 -12.07
N GLY A 39 -0.75 -7.69 -11.09
CA GLY A 39 -0.76 -8.48 -9.85
C GLY A 39 -1.80 -8.15 -8.80
N ASP A 40 -3.09 -8.11 -9.14
CA ASP A 40 -4.16 -7.93 -8.14
C ASP A 40 -4.35 -9.18 -7.24
N ALA A 41 -3.86 -10.36 -7.67
CA ALA A 41 -4.06 -11.61 -6.93
C ALA A 41 -3.33 -11.67 -5.57
N ALA A 42 -2.26 -10.89 -5.39
CA ALA A 42 -1.53 -10.82 -4.12
C ALA A 42 -2.15 -9.83 -3.13
N LEU A 43 -3.05 -8.94 -3.61
CA LEU A 43 -3.78 -7.96 -2.81
C LEU A 43 -5.14 -8.52 -2.44
N GLN A 44 -5.18 -9.22 -1.31
CA GLN A 44 -6.41 -9.70 -0.69
C GLN A 44 -6.45 -9.27 0.77
N GLU A 45 -7.65 -9.17 1.34
CA GLU A 45 -7.80 -8.85 2.76
C GLU A 45 -7.01 -9.82 3.64
N GLY A 46 -6.31 -9.27 4.63
CA GLY A 46 -5.40 -10.01 5.49
C GLY A 46 -4.01 -10.28 4.90
N ALA A 47 -3.77 -10.00 3.61
CA ALA A 47 -2.43 -10.15 3.03
C ALA A 47 -1.45 -9.16 3.67
N GLU A 48 -0.27 -9.65 4.02
CA GLU A 48 0.82 -8.82 4.51
C GLU A 48 1.82 -8.50 3.39
N GLY A 49 2.42 -7.32 3.48
CA GLY A 49 3.41 -6.87 2.52
C GLY A 49 4.28 -5.75 3.06
N VAL A 50 5.09 -5.20 2.18
CA VAL A 50 5.97 -4.07 2.49
C VAL A 50 5.58 -2.88 1.63
N LEU A 51 5.31 -1.75 2.28
CA LEU A 51 5.16 -0.46 1.62
C LEU A 51 6.51 0.27 1.65
N GLU A 52 7.08 0.52 0.48
CA GLU A 52 8.29 1.32 0.29
C GLU A 52 7.88 2.74 -0.12
N MET A 53 8.37 3.72 0.62
CA MET A 53 8.11 5.14 0.39
C MET A 53 9.13 5.72 -0.60
N HIS A 54 8.82 6.90 -1.17
CA HIS A 54 9.71 7.62 -2.10
C HIS A 54 11.12 7.95 -1.57
N ASP A 55 11.32 7.92 -0.25
CA ASP A 55 12.60 8.13 0.43
C ASP A 55 13.36 6.82 0.73
N GLY A 56 12.82 5.68 0.30
CA GLY A 56 13.35 4.34 0.56
C GLY A 56 12.97 3.76 1.92
N ALA A 57 12.18 4.47 2.74
CA ALA A 57 11.68 3.93 3.99
C ALA A 57 10.71 2.77 3.72
N ARG A 58 10.85 1.67 4.46
CA ARG A 58 10.05 0.46 4.31
C ARG A 58 9.26 0.14 5.55
N PHE A 59 7.98 -0.18 5.36
CA PHE A 59 7.03 -0.44 6.42
C PHE A 59 6.25 -1.72 6.16
N ARG A 60 6.11 -2.57 7.18
CA ARG A 60 5.25 -3.74 7.13
C ARG A 60 3.79 -3.29 7.27
N VAL A 61 2.96 -3.77 6.35
CA VAL A 61 1.53 -3.44 6.29
C VAL A 61 0.68 -4.67 6.07
N SER A 62 -0.57 -4.65 6.52
CA SER A 62 -1.58 -5.64 6.16
C SER A 62 -2.76 -5.00 5.44
N VAL A 63 -3.22 -5.62 4.35
CA VAL A 63 -4.43 -5.23 3.64
C VAL A 63 -5.63 -5.45 4.55
N GLN A 64 -6.46 -4.42 4.72
CA GLN A 64 -7.68 -4.50 5.53
C GLN A 64 -8.91 -4.68 4.65
N GLU A 65 -9.02 -3.89 3.58
CA GLU A 65 -10.16 -3.91 2.67
C GLU A 65 -9.80 -3.34 1.30
N LYS A 66 -10.49 -3.83 0.27
CA LYS A 66 -10.55 -3.19 -1.04
C LYS A 66 -11.57 -2.07 -0.99
N LEU A 67 -11.19 -0.87 -1.39
CA LEU A 67 -12.12 0.26 -1.47
C LEU A 67 -12.87 0.24 -2.81
N ALA A 68 -14.00 0.95 -2.87
CA ALA A 68 -14.90 0.92 -4.02
C ALA A 68 -14.26 1.43 -5.33
N ASP A 69 -13.23 2.26 -5.22
CA ASP A 69 -12.50 2.81 -6.35
C ASP A 69 -11.46 1.81 -6.88
N ALA A 70 -11.34 1.73 -8.20
CA ALA A 70 -10.46 0.77 -8.85
C ALA A 70 -8.99 0.99 -8.41
N GLY A 71 -8.40 -0.04 -7.78
CA GLY A 71 -7.01 -0.01 -7.31
C GLY A 71 -6.81 0.69 -5.96
N GLU A 72 -7.87 1.11 -5.26
CA GLU A 72 -7.75 1.67 -3.91
C GLU A 72 -7.88 0.61 -2.83
N TRP A 73 -6.99 0.70 -1.84
CA TRP A 73 -6.90 -0.25 -0.74
C TRP A 73 -6.66 0.47 0.57
N ARG A 74 -7.32 -0.01 1.62
CA ARG A 74 -6.98 0.37 2.99
C ARG A 74 -6.00 -0.66 3.55
N VAL A 75 -4.89 -0.17 4.07
CA VAL A 75 -3.85 -0.98 4.69
C VAL A 75 -3.58 -0.48 6.10
N LYS A 76 -3.13 -1.38 6.97
CA LYS A 76 -2.76 -1.08 8.34
C LYS A 76 -1.26 -1.20 8.51
N LEU A 77 -0.63 -0.17 9.06
CA LEU A 77 0.76 -0.21 9.50
C LEU A 77 0.92 -1.20 10.66
N ILE A 78 1.78 -2.19 10.46
CA ILE A 78 2.16 -3.16 11.49
C ILE A 78 3.43 -2.68 12.21
N GLY A 79 4.38 -2.14 11.45
CA GLY A 79 5.63 -1.61 11.99
C GLY A 79 6.66 -1.34 10.89
N ARG A 80 7.91 -1.09 11.29
CA ARG A 80 9.02 -0.95 10.34
C ARG A 80 9.44 -2.33 9.79
N ALA A 81 9.87 -2.36 8.53
CA ALA A 81 10.41 -3.53 7.84
C ALA A 81 11.93 -3.63 8.01
#